data_AF-A0A918WA95-F1
#
_entry.id   AF-A0A918WA95-F1
#
_cell.length_a   1.000
_cell.length_b   1.000
_cell.length_c   1.000
_cell.angle_alpha   90.00
_cell.angle_beta   90.00
_cell.angle_gamma   90.00
#
_symmetry.space_group_name_H-M   'P 1'
#
loop_
_entity.id
_entity.type
_entity.pdbx_description
1 polymer ?
#
loop_
_entity_poly.entity_id
_entity_poly.type
_entity_poly.pdbx_seq_one_letter_code
_entity_poly.pdbx_strand_id
1 'polypeptide(L)'
;MTVTEETQEYGPGIDPERLAVCLSVLDELDEIDVDHPDAIAVRRATAGVYRTVKQRRRQERRAAKTAHDRSVTEATATGSAQRIDDETEGLLPSSVTEAGRIAGILQRPRSCYTCKTRYVEVDYFYHQLCQDCAALNRSKRDVRADLTGKRALLTGGRAKIGMYIALRLLRDGAHTTITTRFPKDAIRRFKAMEDSAEWIHRLEVVGIDLRDPGQAVALAEQVAAAGPLDILINNATQTVRRLPSAYAALVDGEGAPLPAGELPAHHVIGAFNSGAVDGLAALPVGTSGLDAQKVADLALVAGNASLEQYTAGTAIDAGGLLPDVVESNTWVQTIDQISPVELLETQLCNYTSPFILISALRPAMAEAAAKAASGRAYVVNVSAMEGVFSRGYKGAGHPNTNAAKAAMNMVTRTSAQEMFEADKILMTSVDTGWITDERPHFDKLRLAEAGFHAPLDLVDGAARVYDPVVRGEAGEDLYGVFMKDYAPGNW
;
A
#
# COMPACT_ATOMS: atom_id res chain seq x y z
N MET A 1 9.44 -7.57 -50.11
CA MET A 1 9.11 -8.37 -48.91
C MET A 1 7.68 -8.83 -49.05
N THR A 2 7.52 -10.06 -49.53
CA THR A 2 6.25 -10.76 -49.69
C THR A 2 5.69 -11.08 -48.31
N VAL A 3 4.57 -10.47 -47.97
CA VAL A 3 3.75 -10.86 -46.82
C VAL A 3 3.22 -12.25 -47.14
N THR A 4 3.74 -13.27 -46.46
CA THR A 4 3.14 -14.61 -46.45
C THR A 4 1.76 -14.51 -45.83
N GLU A 5 0.72 -14.70 -46.64
CA GLU A 5 -0.64 -14.93 -46.14
C GLU A 5 -0.59 -16.20 -45.28
N GLU A 6 -0.73 -16.06 -43.96
CA GLU A 6 -0.98 -17.20 -43.09
C GLU A 6 -2.34 -17.79 -43.47
N THR A 7 -2.33 -18.93 -44.16
CA THR A 7 -3.52 -19.76 -44.41
C THR A 7 -4.10 -20.21 -43.07
N GLN A 8 -5.20 -19.58 -42.66
CA GLN A 8 -5.92 -19.95 -41.46
C GLN A 8 -6.66 -21.28 -41.70
N GLU A 9 -6.23 -22.36 -41.04
CA GLU A 9 -6.93 -23.65 -41.08
C GLU A 9 -8.18 -23.61 -40.19
N TYR A 10 -9.37 -23.77 -40.78
CA TYR A 10 -10.66 -23.63 -40.09
C TYR A 10 -11.21 -24.94 -39.46
N GLY A 11 -10.44 -26.04 -39.51
CA GLY A 11 -10.88 -27.37 -39.07
C GLY A 11 -11.91 -28.01 -40.01
N PRO A 12 -12.49 -29.18 -39.64
CA PRO A 12 -13.47 -29.88 -40.48
C PRO A 12 -14.77 -29.09 -40.58
N GLY A 13 -15.24 -28.87 -41.82
CA GLY A 13 -16.52 -28.23 -42.12
C GLY A 13 -17.73 -29.15 -41.93
N ILE A 14 -18.92 -28.64 -42.28
CA ILE A 14 -20.15 -29.45 -42.35
C ILE A 14 -20.07 -30.35 -43.59
N ASP A 15 -20.53 -31.60 -43.49
CA ASP A 15 -20.65 -32.52 -44.62
C ASP A 15 -21.39 -31.86 -45.81
N PRO A 16 -20.86 -31.94 -47.05
CA PRO A 16 -21.40 -31.20 -48.20
C PRO A 16 -22.85 -31.53 -48.54
N GLU A 17 -23.25 -32.81 -48.44
CA GLU A 17 -24.63 -33.23 -48.74
C GLU A 17 -25.59 -32.67 -47.70
N ARG A 18 -25.21 -32.72 -46.42
CA ARG A 18 -26.01 -32.13 -45.33
C ARG A 18 -26.13 -30.61 -45.44
N LEU A 19 -25.06 -29.92 -45.88
CA LEU A 19 -25.10 -28.49 -46.11
C LEU A 19 -26.05 -28.14 -47.27
N ALA A 20 -26.00 -28.91 -48.36
CA ALA A 20 -26.90 -28.73 -49.51
C ALA A 20 -28.38 -28.89 -49.10
N VAL A 21 -28.69 -29.93 -48.30
CA VAL A 21 -30.05 -30.12 -47.75
C VAL A 21 -30.46 -28.93 -46.87
N CYS A 22 -29.58 -28.47 -45.98
CA CYS A 22 -29.88 -27.32 -45.11
C CYS A 22 -30.18 -26.04 -45.92
N LEU A 23 -29.44 -25.78 -46.98
CA LEU A 23 -29.67 -24.61 -47.84
C LEU A 23 -30.97 -24.73 -48.62
N SER A 24 -31.29 -25.91 -49.17
CA SER A 24 -32.56 -26.13 -49.87
C SER A 24 -33.80 -25.90 -48.99
N VAL A 25 -33.74 -26.28 -47.71
CA VAL A 25 -34.82 -26.02 -46.73
C VAL A 25 -34.97 -24.52 -46.43
N LEU A 26 -33.87 -23.75 -46.51
CA LEU A 26 -33.94 -22.29 -46.35
C LEU A 26 -34.57 -21.62 -47.57
N ASP A 27 -34.29 -22.12 -48.78
CA ASP A 27 -34.90 -21.62 -50.03
C ASP A 27 -36.42 -21.89 -50.06
N GLU A 28 -36.86 -23.09 -49.64
CA GLU A 28 -38.30 -23.43 -49.51
C GLU A 28 -39.03 -22.52 -48.51
N LEU A 29 -38.31 -21.96 -47.53
CA LEU A 29 -38.91 -21.10 -46.50
C LEU A 29 -39.45 -19.79 -47.08
N ASP A 30 -38.90 -19.32 -48.20
CA ASP A 30 -39.31 -18.08 -48.88
C ASP A 30 -40.62 -18.26 -49.67
N GLU A 31 -41.06 -19.51 -49.89
CA GLU A 31 -42.27 -19.84 -50.64
C GLU A 31 -43.49 -20.12 -49.74
N ILE A 32 -43.29 -20.29 -48.42
CA ILE A 32 -44.36 -20.61 -47.46
C ILE A 32 -44.85 -19.39 -46.68
N ASP A 33 -46.06 -19.49 -46.13
CA ASP A 33 -46.69 -18.40 -45.37
C ASP A 33 -45.85 -17.97 -44.15
N VAL A 34 -45.77 -16.66 -43.94
CA VAL A 34 -44.94 -16.03 -42.91
C VAL A 34 -45.36 -16.40 -41.48
N ASP A 35 -46.57 -16.89 -41.24
CA ASP A 35 -47.06 -17.33 -39.93
C ASP A 35 -47.11 -18.86 -39.81
N HIS A 36 -46.63 -19.60 -40.82
CA HIS A 36 -46.55 -21.06 -40.76
C HIS A 36 -45.64 -21.54 -39.60
N PRO A 37 -46.04 -22.57 -38.83
CA PRO A 37 -45.25 -23.07 -37.70
C PRO A 37 -43.79 -23.41 -38.05
N ASP A 38 -43.55 -24.00 -39.22
CA ASP A 38 -42.20 -24.36 -39.68
C ASP A 38 -41.37 -23.13 -40.07
N ALA A 39 -41.98 -22.13 -40.71
CA ALA A 39 -41.35 -20.84 -41.00
C ALA A 39 -40.92 -20.13 -39.70
N ILE A 40 -41.77 -20.17 -38.66
CA ILE A 40 -41.45 -19.63 -37.33
C ILE A 40 -40.30 -20.42 -36.68
N ALA A 41 -40.32 -21.76 -36.76
CA ALA A 41 -39.29 -22.61 -36.17
C ALA A 41 -37.90 -22.34 -36.76
N VAL A 42 -37.78 -22.31 -38.10
CA VAL A 42 -36.51 -22.05 -38.79
C VAL A 42 -36.02 -20.62 -38.58
N ARG A 43 -36.89 -19.60 -38.62
CA ARG A 43 -36.51 -18.21 -38.29
C ARG A 43 -36.00 -18.05 -36.86
N ARG A 44 -36.61 -18.75 -35.89
CA ARG A 44 -36.11 -18.75 -34.50
C ARG A 44 -34.74 -19.42 -34.40
N ALA A 45 -34.53 -20.54 -35.09
CA ALA A 45 -33.26 -21.25 -35.12
C ALA A 45 -32.13 -20.40 -35.74
N THR A 46 -32.38 -19.83 -36.92
CA THR A 46 -31.41 -18.96 -37.64
C THR A 46 -31.11 -17.67 -36.87
N ALA A 47 -32.13 -17.03 -36.28
CA ALA A 47 -31.93 -15.89 -35.39
C ALA A 47 -31.07 -16.26 -34.16
N GLY A 48 -31.25 -17.47 -33.61
CA GLY A 48 -30.40 -18.03 -32.57
C GLY A 48 -28.94 -18.12 -33.00
N VAL A 49 -28.66 -18.73 -34.16
CA VAL A 49 -27.31 -18.86 -34.73
C VAL A 49 -26.66 -17.48 -34.93
N TYR A 50 -27.36 -16.52 -35.54
CA TYR A 50 -26.84 -15.18 -35.76
C TYR A 50 -26.51 -14.45 -34.44
N ARG A 51 -27.42 -14.52 -33.44
CA ARG A 51 -27.18 -13.94 -32.11
C ARG A 51 -25.97 -14.57 -31.43
N THR A 52 -25.83 -15.90 -31.50
CA THR A 52 -24.69 -16.61 -30.92
C THR A 52 -23.38 -16.21 -31.58
N VAL A 53 -23.30 -16.12 -32.92
CA VAL A 53 -22.08 -15.68 -33.62
C VAL A 53 -21.74 -14.23 -33.26
N LYS A 54 -22.73 -13.33 -33.22
CA LYS A 54 -22.53 -11.93 -32.80
C LYS A 54 -22.02 -11.84 -31.36
N GLN A 55 -22.56 -12.67 -30.46
CA GLN A 55 -22.14 -12.75 -29.06
C GLN A 55 -20.70 -13.27 -28.94
N ARG A 56 -20.35 -14.36 -29.64
CA ARG A 56 -19.01 -14.94 -29.67
C ARG A 56 -17.98 -13.93 -30.19
N ARG A 57 -18.22 -13.32 -31.35
CA ARG A 57 -17.34 -12.27 -31.91
C ARG A 57 -17.17 -11.08 -30.96
N ARG A 58 -18.23 -10.68 -30.25
CA ARG A 58 -18.15 -9.61 -29.23
C ARG A 58 -17.30 -10.04 -28.03
N GLN A 59 -17.44 -11.28 -27.57
CA GLN A 59 -16.66 -11.85 -26.48
C GLN A 59 -15.18 -11.96 -26.87
N GLU A 60 -14.87 -12.49 -28.05
CA GLU A 60 -13.51 -12.60 -28.60
C GLU A 60 -12.84 -11.21 -28.70
N ARG A 61 -13.51 -10.22 -29.30
CA ARG A 61 -12.98 -8.85 -29.38
C ARG A 61 -12.76 -8.23 -28.00
N ARG A 62 -13.63 -8.52 -27.03
CA ARG A 62 -13.48 -8.02 -25.64
C ARG A 62 -12.35 -8.74 -24.90
N ALA A 63 -12.16 -10.03 -25.16
CA ALA A 63 -11.07 -10.83 -24.61
C ALA A 63 -9.73 -10.34 -25.16
N ALA A 64 -9.62 -10.14 -26.48
CA ALA A 64 -8.43 -9.59 -27.12
C ALA A 64 -8.05 -8.20 -26.57
N LYS A 65 -9.04 -7.30 -26.44
CA LYS A 65 -8.87 -5.98 -25.78
C LYS A 65 -8.35 -6.11 -24.35
N THR A 66 -8.93 -7.04 -23.59
CA THR A 66 -8.53 -7.27 -22.20
C THR A 66 -7.12 -7.84 -22.09
N ALA A 67 -6.76 -8.79 -22.95
CA ALA A 67 -5.43 -9.39 -23.00
C ALA A 67 -4.36 -8.34 -23.38
N HIS A 68 -4.64 -7.49 -24.38
CA HIS A 68 -3.75 -6.39 -24.75
C HIS A 68 -3.56 -5.37 -23.62
N ASP A 69 -4.65 -4.88 -23.03
CA ASP A 69 -4.54 -3.90 -21.94
C ASP A 69 -3.84 -4.49 -20.70
N ARG A 70 -3.98 -5.81 -20.47
CA ARG A 70 -3.29 -6.55 -19.43
C ARG A 70 -1.79 -6.61 -19.70
N SER A 71 -1.36 -6.98 -20.90
CA SER A 71 0.07 -7.04 -21.23
C SER A 71 0.76 -5.67 -21.11
N VAL A 72 0.08 -4.59 -21.49
CA VAL A 72 0.59 -3.22 -21.29
C VAL A 72 0.69 -2.87 -19.80
N THR A 73 -0.26 -3.32 -18.97
CA THR A 73 -0.25 -3.08 -17.51
C THR A 73 0.89 -3.86 -16.83
N GLU A 74 1.03 -5.13 -17.16
CA GLU A 74 2.06 -6.04 -16.61
C GLU A 74 3.48 -5.66 -17.04
N ALA A 75 3.62 -4.90 -18.12
CA ALA A 75 4.89 -4.31 -18.57
C ALA A 75 5.36 -3.11 -17.74
N THR A 76 4.67 -2.75 -16.65
CA THR A 76 5.06 -1.66 -15.73
C THR A 76 5.52 -2.22 -14.39
N ALA A 77 6.31 -1.46 -13.63
CA ALA A 77 6.73 -1.86 -12.28
C ALA A 77 5.54 -2.04 -11.31
N THR A 78 4.64 -1.06 -11.26
CA THR A 78 3.49 -1.08 -10.34
C THR A 78 2.37 -2.03 -10.76
N GLY A 79 2.30 -2.40 -12.04
CA GLY A 79 1.31 -3.33 -12.60
C GLY A 79 1.87 -4.74 -12.87
N SER A 80 3.11 -5.02 -12.47
CA SER A 80 3.79 -6.30 -12.69
C SER A 80 3.00 -7.47 -12.12
N ALA A 81 2.91 -8.57 -12.86
CA ALA A 81 2.26 -9.80 -12.39
C ALA A 81 2.93 -10.40 -11.14
N GLN A 82 4.21 -10.09 -10.91
CA GLN A 82 4.96 -10.53 -9.72
C GLN A 82 4.63 -9.68 -8.48
N ARG A 83 3.90 -8.57 -8.64
CA ARG A 83 3.52 -7.66 -7.56
C ARG A 83 2.14 -7.99 -7.02
N ILE A 84 2.08 -8.78 -5.95
CA ILE A 84 0.84 -9.08 -5.22
C ILE A 84 0.67 -8.19 -3.97
N ASP A 85 1.76 -7.55 -3.53
CA ASP A 85 1.75 -6.66 -2.36
C ASP A 85 2.24 -5.25 -2.70
N ASP A 86 2.40 -4.42 -1.67
CA ASP A 86 2.77 -3.01 -1.75
C ASP A 86 4.21 -2.73 -2.25
N GLU A 87 5.12 -3.71 -2.19
CA GLU A 87 6.54 -3.59 -2.58
C GLU A 87 6.81 -3.58 -4.09
N THR A 88 7.87 -2.87 -4.50
CA THR A 88 8.39 -2.85 -5.89
C THR A 88 9.89 -3.10 -5.98
N GLU A 89 10.58 -3.27 -4.85
CA GLU A 89 12.01 -3.57 -4.84
C GLU A 89 12.29 -4.92 -5.54
N GLY A 90 13.23 -4.89 -6.49
CA GLY A 90 13.54 -6.03 -7.36
C GLY A 90 12.65 -6.19 -8.61
N LEU A 91 11.62 -5.35 -8.80
CA LEU A 91 10.74 -5.40 -9.97
C LEU A 91 11.20 -4.52 -11.14
N LEU A 92 12.31 -3.80 -11.02
CA LEU A 92 12.99 -3.24 -12.19
C LEU A 92 14.10 -4.25 -12.57
N PRO A 93 14.06 -4.89 -13.76
CA PRO A 93 13.43 -4.47 -15.01
C PRO A 93 12.17 -5.26 -15.43
N SER A 94 11.31 -5.72 -14.51
CA SER A 94 10.00 -6.27 -14.92
C SER A 94 9.20 -5.25 -15.74
N SER A 95 9.51 -3.95 -15.62
CA SER A 95 9.29 -3.02 -16.71
C SER A 95 10.17 -3.39 -17.90
N VAL A 96 9.63 -4.17 -18.85
CA VAL A 96 10.28 -4.42 -20.17
C VAL A 96 10.52 -3.13 -20.98
N THR A 97 10.14 -1.98 -20.43
CA THR A 97 10.20 -0.65 -20.99
C THR A 97 11.27 0.17 -20.28
N GLU A 98 12.19 0.76 -21.05
CA GLU A 98 13.22 1.67 -20.55
C GLU A 98 12.62 2.90 -19.87
N ALA A 99 13.34 3.44 -18.87
CA ALA A 99 12.96 4.66 -18.19
C ALA A 99 12.74 5.82 -19.19
N GLY A 100 11.63 6.55 -19.01
CA GLY A 100 11.25 7.67 -19.86
C GLY A 100 10.50 7.29 -21.15
N ARG A 101 10.23 6.00 -21.39
CA ARG A 101 9.31 5.55 -22.45
C ARG A 101 7.93 5.19 -21.89
N ILE A 102 6.97 4.96 -22.79
CA ILE A 102 5.64 4.42 -22.43
C ILE A 102 5.67 2.89 -22.54
N ALA A 103 4.99 2.20 -21.62
CA ALA A 103 4.84 0.74 -21.66
C ALA A 103 3.92 0.27 -22.80
N GLY A 104 3.03 1.14 -23.27
CA GLY A 104 2.17 0.88 -24.41
C GLY A 104 0.93 1.77 -24.42
N ILE A 105 0.04 1.49 -25.38
CA ILE A 105 -1.22 2.21 -25.57
C ILE A 105 -2.38 1.24 -25.27
N LEU A 106 -3.23 1.61 -24.31
CA LEU A 106 -4.45 0.87 -23.99
C LEU A 106 -5.50 1.00 -25.11
N GLN A 107 -6.19 -0.09 -25.41
CA GLN A 107 -7.35 -0.11 -26.31
C GLN A 107 -8.62 0.42 -25.64
N ARG A 108 -8.61 0.55 -24.31
CA ARG A 108 -9.68 1.20 -23.53
C ARG A 108 -9.05 2.27 -22.63
N PRO A 109 -9.56 3.51 -22.65
CA PRO A 109 -9.05 4.52 -21.74
C PRO A 109 -9.20 4.09 -20.28
N ARG A 110 -8.26 4.51 -19.43
CA ARG A 110 -8.29 4.33 -17.98
C ARG A 110 -8.36 5.71 -17.31
N SER A 111 -8.90 5.80 -16.11
CA SER A 111 -8.90 7.05 -15.33
C SER A 111 -7.64 7.10 -14.49
N CYS A 112 -6.93 8.23 -14.52
CA CYS A 112 -5.76 8.45 -13.67
C CYS A 112 -6.17 8.35 -12.18
N TYR A 113 -5.37 7.66 -11.38
CA TYR A 113 -5.62 7.51 -9.95
C TYR A 113 -5.61 8.86 -9.21
N THR A 114 -4.73 9.79 -9.57
CA THR A 114 -4.64 11.13 -8.96
C THR A 114 -5.67 12.10 -9.55
N CYS A 115 -5.49 12.54 -10.80
CA CYS A 115 -6.29 13.63 -11.39
C CYS A 115 -7.62 13.20 -12.04
N LYS A 116 -7.88 11.88 -12.12
CA LYS A 116 -9.09 11.28 -12.74
C LYS A 116 -9.24 11.47 -14.25
N THR A 117 -8.37 12.23 -14.91
CA THR A 117 -8.32 12.37 -16.38
C THR A 117 -8.19 11.01 -17.07
N ARG A 118 -8.87 10.86 -18.21
CA ARG A 118 -8.84 9.64 -19.02
C ARG A 118 -7.58 9.62 -19.90
N TYR A 119 -6.85 8.51 -19.90
CA TYR A 119 -5.62 8.34 -20.67
C TYR A 119 -5.53 6.93 -21.29
N VAL A 120 -4.68 6.79 -22.30
CA VAL A 120 -4.37 5.51 -22.96
C VAL A 120 -2.87 5.20 -23.00
N GLU A 121 -2.01 6.22 -22.96
CA GLU A 121 -0.55 6.05 -22.91
C GLU A 121 -0.09 5.72 -21.49
N VAL A 122 0.44 4.52 -21.31
CA VAL A 122 0.83 3.99 -20.00
C VAL A 122 2.30 4.28 -19.75
N ASP A 123 2.60 4.86 -18.60
CA ASP A 123 3.97 5.13 -18.15
C ASP A 123 4.75 3.83 -17.90
N TYR A 124 6.09 3.82 -18.08
CA TYR A 124 6.91 2.63 -17.83
C TYR A 124 6.86 2.12 -16.39
N PHE A 125 6.63 3.01 -15.41
CA PHE A 125 6.62 2.68 -13.99
C PHE A 125 5.18 2.54 -13.46
N TYR A 126 4.31 3.50 -13.79
CA TYR A 126 2.95 3.58 -13.26
C TYR A 126 1.87 3.09 -14.22
N HIS A 127 1.21 1.99 -13.89
CA HIS A 127 0.06 1.52 -14.67
C HIS A 127 -1.24 2.31 -14.45
N GLN A 128 -1.34 3.09 -13.36
CA GLN A 128 -2.57 3.78 -12.96
C GLN A 128 -2.48 5.31 -12.93
N LEU A 129 -1.41 5.91 -13.43
CA LEU A 129 -1.24 7.36 -13.55
C LEU A 129 -1.13 7.80 -15.02
N CYS A 130 -1.71 8.96 -15.35
CA CYS A 130 -1.41 9.63 -16.62
C CYS A 130 0.04 10.16 -16.60
N GLN A 131 0.58 10.51 -17.78
CA GLN A 131 1.98 10.93 -17.94
C GLN A 131 2.38 12.08 -16.98
N ASP A 132 1.55 13.12 -16.84
CA ASP A 132 1.85 14.26 -15.95
C ASP A 132 1.89 13.85 -14.47
N CYS A 133 0.90 13.07 -14.01
CA CYS A 133 0.88 12.58 -12.64
C CYS A 133 2.03 11.60 -12.38
N ALA A 134 2.37 10.75 -13.35
CA ALA A 134 3.49 9.83 -13.27
C ALA A 134 4.82 10.58 -13.14
N ALA A 135 5.03 11.64 -13.94
CA ALA A 135 6.21 12.50 -13.86
C ALA A 135 6.31 13.21 -12.51
N LEU A 136 5.22 13.78 -12.00
CA LEU A 136 5.19 14.40 -10.67
C LEU A 136 5.56 13.40 -9.58
N ASN A 137 4.94 12.20 -9.58
CA ASN A 137 5.21 11.20 -8.57
C ASN A 137 6.65 10.72 -8.59
N ARG A 138 7.23 10.44 -9.78
CA ARG A 138 8.66 10.12 -9.90
C ARG A 138 9.54 11.24 -9.35
N SER A 139 9.25 12.50 -9.70
CA SER A 139 10.06 13.62 -9.22
C SER A 139 10.07 13.69 -7.69
N LYS A 140 8.94 13.36 -7.04
CA LYS A 140 8.81 13.37 -5.58
C LYS A 140 9.46 12.17 -4.90
N ARG A 141 9.67 11.05 -5.59
CA ARG A 141 10.34 9.87 -5.01
C ARG A 141 11.78 10.18 -4.59
N ASP A 142 12.47 11.07 -5.29
CA ASP A 142 13.89 11.32 -5.02
C ASP A 142 14.16 12.64 -4.30
N VAL A 143 13.10 13.38 -3.92
CA VAL A 143 13.23 14.64 -3.17
C VAL A 143 13.82 14.38 -1.78
N ARG A 144 14.79 15.22 -1.40
CA ARG A 144 15.58 15.15 -0.15
C ARG A 144 15.56 16.51 0.56
N ALA A 145 15.89 16.52 1.84
CA ALA A 145 16.21 17.72 2.62
C ALA A 145 17.50 17.49 3.41
N ASP A 146 18.26 18.54 3.74
CA ASP A 146 19.36 18.39 4.69
C ASP A 146 18.78 18.42 6.11
N LEU A 147 18.84 17.28 6.80
CA LEU A 147 18.39 17.10 8.17
C LEU A 147 19.55 16.87 9.14
N THR A 148 20.79 17.22 8.74
CA THR A 148 21.98 17.06 9.58
C THR A 148 21.78 17.74 10.93
N GLY A 149 21.95 16.96 12.01
CA GLY A 149 21.82 17.44 13.39
C GLY A 149 20.38 17.52 13.91
N LYS A 150 19.37 17.20 13.09
CA LYS A 150 17.98 17.13 13.54
C LYS A 150 17.65 15.79 14.17
N ARG A 151 16.68 15.78 15.08
CA ARG A 151 16.15 14.57 15.73
C ARG A 151 14.73 14.29 15.26
N ALA A 152 14.46 13.04 14.90
CA ALA A 152 13.17 12.57 14.43
C ALA A 152 12.65 11.38 15.26
N LEU A 153 11.37 11.42 15.62
CA LEU A 153 10.63 10.29 16.17
C LEU A 153 9.64 9.80 15.10
N LEU A 154 9.78 8.55 14.69
CA LEU A 154 8.90 7.90 13.72
C LEU A 154 8.23 6.68 14.34
N THR A 155 6.91 6.72 14.49
CA THR A 155 6.18 5.55 14.98
C THR A 155 5.99 4.50 13.89
N GLY A 156 6.21 3.22 14.21
CA GLY A 156 6.00 2.13 13.25
C GLY A 156 7.02 2.10 12.11
N GLY A 157 8.30 2.34 12.40
CA GLY A 157 9.37 2.48 11.39
C GLY A 157 10.01 1.17 10.91
N ARG A 158 9.57 -0.01 11.40
CA ARG A 158 10.21 -1.30 11.07
C ARG A 158 10.04 -1.73 9.61
N ALA A 159 8.86 -1.54 9.04
CA ALA A 159 8.46 -2.17 7.78
C ALA A 159 7.50 -1.27 7.00
N LYS A 160 7.22 -1.67 5.76
CA LYS A 160 6.33 -0.96 4.83
C LYS A 160 6.72 0.53 4.71
N ILE A 161 5.75 1.44 4.57
CA ILE A 161 5.99 2.89 4.43
C ILE A 161 6.91 3.43 5.53
N GLY A 162 6.72 2.96 6.78
CA GLY A 162 7.53 3.42 7.92
C GLY A 162 9.01 3.18 7.73
N MET A 163 9.41 2.03 7.18
CA MET A 163 10.83 1.77 6.89
C MET A 163 11.38 2.74 5.85
N TYR A 164 10.64 2.99 4.76
CA TYR A 164 11.10 3.91 3.71
C TYR A 164 11.12 5.38 4.19
N ILE A 165 10.26 5.78 5.14
CA ILE A 165 10.37 7.09 5.80
C ILE A 165 11.63 7.14 6.66
N ALA A 166 11.90 6.11 7.46
CA ALA A 166 13.10 6.04 8.30
C ALA A 166 14.38 6.15 7.45
N LEU A 167 14.45 5.40 6.34
CA LEU A 167 15.58 5.46 5.41
C LEU A 167 15.78 6.88 4.84
N ARG A 168 14.70 7.60 4.51
CA ARG A 168 14.82 9.00 4.06
C ARG A 168 15.41 9.88 5.15
N LEU A 169 14.87 9.83 6.38
CA LEU A 169 15.35 10.62 7.51
C LEU A 169 16.84 10.36 7.79
N LEU A 170 17.23 9.08 7.83
CA LEU A 170 18.60 8.65 8.13
C LEU A 170 19.59 9.08 7.04
N ARG A 171 19.23 8.86 5.77
CA ARG A 171 20.05 9.25 4.60
C ARG A 171 20.11 10.75 4.39
N ASP A 172 19.18 11.51 4.96
CA ASP A 172 19.18 12.97 4.99
C ASP A 172 19.89 13.54 6.22
N GLY A 173 20.45 12.68 7.09
CA GLY A 173 21.35 13.08 8.18
C GLY A 173 20.69 13.20 9.56
N ALA A 174 19.39 12.92 9.69
CA ALA A 174 18.70 12.98 10.97
C ALA A 174 19.12 11.85 11.92
N HIS A 175 19.19 12.16 13.22
CA HIS A 175 19.12 11.16 14.28
C HIS A 175 17.69 10.67 14.40
N THR A 176 17.44 9.39 14.15
CA THR A 176 16.09 8.86 13.98
C THR A 176 15.80 7.77 15.00
N THR A 177 14.84 8.03 15.88
CA THR A 177 14.25 7.03 16.77
C THR A 177 13.03 6.44 16.07
N ILE A 178 13.03 5.13 15.84
CA ILE A 178 11.86 4.41 15.31
C ILE A 178 11.21 3.57 16.39
N THR A 179 9.89 3.40 16.30
CA THR A 179 9.16 2.48 17.18
C THR A 179 8.65 1.25 16.45
N THR A 180 8.58 0.12 17.14
CA THR A 180 8.05 -1.13 16.61
C THR A 180 7.73 -2.13 17.72
N ARG A 181 6.86 -3.11 17.44
CA ARG A 181 6.66 -4.28 18.31
C ARG A 181 7.74 -5.34 18.16
N PHE A 182 8.51 -5.31 17.06
CA PHE A 182 9.54 -6.29 16.70
C PHE A 182 10.89 -5.58 16.46
N PRO A 183 11.59 -5.17 17.53
CA PRO A 183 12.83 -4.40 17.42
C PRO A 183 13.99 -5.17 16.78
N LYS A 184 14.15 -6.48 17.05
CA LYS A 184 15.25 -7.23 16.43
C LYS A 184 15.05 -7.45 14.93
N ASP A 185 13.81 -7.68 14.49
CA ASP A 185 13.48 -7.70 13.05
C ASP A 185 13.81 -6.35 12.38
N ALA A 186 13.48 -5.22 13.02
CA ALA A 186 13.85 -3.91 12.50
C ALA A 186 15.38 -3.79 12.33
N ILE A 187 16.14 -4.15 13.36
CA ILE A 187 17.62 -4.11 13.31
C ILE A 187 18.16 -4.94 12.14
N ARG A 188 17.63 -6.15 11.91
CA ARG A 188 18.03 -6.99 10.78
C ARG A 188 17.78 -6.32 9.44
N ARG A 189 16.60 -5.71 9.26
CA ARG A 189 16.22 -5.01 8.02
C ARG A 189 17.10 -3.80 7.74
N PHE A 190 17.28 -2.91 8.74
CA PHE A 190 18.10 -1.72 8.56
C PHE A 190 19.57 -2.08 8.32
N LYS A 191 20.09 -3.11 8.99
CA LYS A 191 21.47 -3.58 8.78
C LYS A 191 21.69 -4.27 7.43
N ALA A 192 20.64 -4.84 6.83
CA ALA A 192 20.71 -5.44 5.50
C ALA A 192 20.80 -4.40 4.37
N MET A 193 20.55 -3.12 4.65
CA MET A 193 20.72 -2.05 3.66
C MET A 193 22.19 -1.88 3.32
N GLU A 194 22.49 -1.75 2.02
CA GLU A 194 23.85 -1.63 1.50
C GLU A 194 24.61 -0.43 2.09
N ASP A 195 23.90 0.69 2.30
CA ASP A 195 24.43 1.94 2.83
C ASP A 195 24.31 2.06 4.36
N SER A 196 23.91 1.00 5.07
CA SER A 196 23.63 1.05 6.51
C SER A 196 24.80 1.57 7.35
N ALA A 197 26.04 1.24 6.99
CA ALA A 197 27.23 1.70 7.70
C ALA A 197 27.34 3.24 7.78
N GLU A 198 26.72 3.98 6.87
CA GLU A 198 26.78 5.45 6.83
C GLU A 198 25.86 6.14 7.87
N TRP A 199 24.86 5.43 8.38
CA TRP A 199 23.80 6.02 9.20
C TRP A 199 23.30 5.16 10.36
N ILE A 200 23.70 3.88 10.47
CA ILE A 200 23.19 2.98 11.52
C ILE A 200 23.46 3.49 12.94
N HIS A 201 24.56 4.23 13.14
CA HIS A 201 24.91 4.88 14.40
C HIS A 201 23.95 6.03 14.79
N ARG A 202 23.14 6.54 13.84
CA ARG A 202 22.10 7.55 14.07
C ARG A 202 20.71 6.96 14.25
N LEU A 203 20.56 5.65 14.10
CA LEU A 203 19.30 4.94 14.32
C LEU A 203 19.19 4.49 15.78
N GLU A 204 18.03 4.74 16.38
CA GLU A 204 17.61 4.14 17.64
C GLU A 204 16.31 3.34 17.42
N VAL A 205 16.26 2.11 17.89
CA VAL A 205 15.10 1.21 17.73
C VAL A 205 14.43 0.96 19.09
N VAL A 206 13.19 1.42 19.25
CA VAL A 206 12.42 1.26 20.49
C VAL A 206 11.34 0.20 20.30
N GLY A 207 11.47 -0.89 21.06
CA GLY A 207 10.42 -1.90 21.23
C GLY A 207 9.27 -1.35 22.08
N ILE A 208 8.06 -1.26 21.53
CA ILE A 208 6.89 -0.68 22.22
C ILE A 208 5.57 -1.17 21.62
N ASP A 209 4.53 -1.23 22.46
CA ASP A 209 3.14 -1.38 22.04
C ASP A 209 2.36 -0.07 22.16
N LEU A 210 2.05 0.57 21.03
CA LEU A 210 1.25 1.81 21.00
C LEU A 210 -0.23 1.58 21.29
N ARG A 211 -0.65 0.34 21.58
CA ARG A 211 -1.96 0.06 22.16
C ARG A 211 -1.96 0.29 23.68
N ASP A 212 -0.80 0.43 24.31
CA ASP A 212 -0.64 0.76 25.73
C ASP A 212 -0.31 2.26 25.90
N PRO A 213 -1.27 3.08 26.37
CA PRO A 213 -1.03 4.50 26.61
C PRO A 213 0.11 4.78 27.58
N GLY A 214 0.35 3.91 28.55
CA GLY A 214 1.44 4.08 29.53
C GLY A 214 2.81 4.02 28.85
N GLN A 215 2.96 3.17 27.84
CA GLN A 215 4.21 3.10 27.07
C GLN A 215 4.36 4.32 26.14
N ALA A 216 3.28 4.84 25.57
CA ALA A 216 3.34 6.08 24.77
C ALA A 216 3.79 7.28 25.61
N VAL A 217 3.32 7.37 26.87
CA VAL A 217 3.80 8.38 27.84
C VAL A 217 5.28 8.19 28.13
N ALA A 218 5.71 6.98 28.48
CA ALA A 218 7.11 6.68 28.77
C ALA A 218 8.04 6.97 27.58
N LEU A 219 7.59 6.69 26.34
CA LEU A 219 8.32 7.05 25.13
C LEU A 219 8.47 8.56 24.99
N ALA A 220 7.40 9.33 25.21
CA ALA A 220 7.46 10.78 25.13
C ALA A 220 8.42 11.37 26.18
N GLU A 221 8.40 10.86 27.41
CA GLU A 221 9.31 11.26 28.48
C GLU A 221 10.77 10.98 28.11
N GLN A 222 11.06 9.78 27.58
CA GLN A 222 12.41 9.43 27.14
C GLN A 222 12.92 10.33 26.00
N VAL A 223 12.09 10.54 24.98
CA VAL A 223 12.46 11.36 23.80
C VAL A 223 12.70 12.81 24.19
N ALA A 224 11.85 13.37 25.06
CA ALA A 224 11.99 14.71 25.62
C ALA A 224 13.23 14.84 26.50
N ALA A 225 13.52 13.84 27.34
CA ALA A 225 14.71 13.83 28.21
C ALA A 225 16.02 13.83 27.41
N ALA A 226 16.02 13.27 26.20
CA ALA A 226 17.16 13.30 25.29
C ALA A 226 17.33 14.63 24.53
N GLY A 227 16.44 15.62 24.75
CA GLY A 227 16.56 17.00 24.26
C GLY A 227 15.49 17.41 23.23
N PRO A 228 15.73 18.47 22.44
CA PRO A 228 14.79 18.98 21.45
C PRO A 228 14.45 17.96 20.35
N LEU A 229 13.21 17.97 19.85
CA LEU A 229 12.73 17.07 18.80
C LEU A 229 12.26 17.87 17.58
N ASP A 230 12.91 17.74 16.43
CA ASP A 230 12.57 18.51 15.23
C ASP A 230 11.38 17.91 14.47
N ILE A 231 11.28 16.59 14.43
CA ILE A 231 10.32 15.87 13.57
C ILE A 231 9.60 14.79 14.38
N LEU A 232 8.27 14.83 14.36
CA LEU A 232 7.40 13.78 14.87
C LEU A 232 6.53 13.24 13.72
N ILE A 233 6.69 11.97 13.37
CA ILE A 233 5.87 11.30 12.38
C ILE A 233 5.05 10.21 13.06
N ASN A 234 3.76 10.47 13.21
CA ASN A 234 2.78 9.50 13.69
C ASN A 234 2.33 8.62 12.52
N ASN A 235 3.12 7.58 12.23
CA ASN A 235 2.90 6.65 11.12
C ASN A 235 2.28 5.31 11.54
N ALA A 236 2.56 4.82 12.75
CA ALA A 236 2.02 3.54 13.20
C ALA A 236 0.49 3.57 13.22
N THR A 237 -0.13 2.75 12.37
CA THR A 237 -1.58 2.55 12.37
C THR A 237 -1.96 1.08 12.23
N GLN A 238 -2.94 0.65 13.01
CA GLN A 238 -3.64 -0.61 12.83
C GLN A 238 -4.84 -0.39 11.90
N THR A 239 -4.78 -1.03 10.74
CA THR A 239 -5.89 -1.07 9.79
C THR A 239 -6.76 -2.29 10.09
N VAL A 240 -6.15 -3.47 10.09
CA VAL A 240 -6.81 -4.75 10.41
C VAL A 240 -6.07 -5.45 11.54
N ARG A 241 -6.82 -6.14 12.42
CA ARG A 241 -6.24 -7.08 13.37
C ARG A 241 -5.97 -8.41 12.67
N ARG A 242 -4.70 -8.83 12.68
CA ARG A 242 -4.25 -10.11 12.13
C ARG A 242 -4.31 -11.21 13.19
N LEU A 243 -4.47 -12.46 12.75
CA LEU A 243 -4.35 -13.61 13.63
C LEU A 243 -2.94 -13.68 14.26
N PRO A 244 -2.82 -14.18 15.50
CA PRO A 244 -1.52 -14.38 16.13
C PRO A 244 -0.54 -15.22 15.30
N SER A 245 -1.03 -16.25 14.61
CA SER A 245 -0.23 -17.07 13.71
C SER A 245 0.44 -16.30 12.58
N ALA A 246 -0.16 -15.19 12.11
CA ALA A 246 0.43 -14.34 11.07
C ALA A 246 1.76 -13.71 11.52
N TYR A 247 1.99 -13.56 12.82
CA TYR A 247 3.21 -12.98 13.39
C TYR A 247 4.20 -14.03 13.88
N ALA A 248 3.90 -15.34 13.78
CA ALA A 248 4.70 -16.40 14.39
C ALA A 248 6.19 -16.30 14.03
N ALA A 249 6.51 -16.06 12.75
CA ALA A 249 7.89 -15.93 12.28
C ALA A 249 8.63 -14.72 12.89
N LEU A 250 7.93 -13.61 13.10
CA LEU A 250 8.50 -12.42 13.76
C LEU A 250 8.71 -12.66 15.25
N VAL A 251 7.74 -13.31 15.92
CA VAL A 251 7.83 -13.67 17.33
C VAL A 251 9.03 -14.60 17.57
N ASP A 252 9.17 -15.65 16.76
CA ASP A 252 10.34 -16.56 16.79
C ASP A 252 11.65 -15.77 16.58
N GLY A 253 11.65 -14.85 15.60
CA GLY A 253 12.79 -14.03 15.24
C GLY A 253 13.25 -13.03 16.31
N GLU A 254 12.37 -12.61 17.23
CA GLU A 254 12.75 -11.78 18.38
C GLU A 254 13.52 -12.60 19.45
N GLY A 255 13.40 -13.93 19.46
CA GLY A 255 14.24 -14.81 20.29
C GLY A 255 15.64 -15.04 19.71
N ALA A 256 15.79 -14.95 18.39
CA ALA A 256 17.04 -15.24 17.69
C ALA A 256 18.15 -14.20 17.94
N PRO A 257 19.43 -14.57 17.79
CA PRO A 257 20.55 -13.63 17.86
C PRO A 257 20.49 -12.58 16.73
N LEU A 258 21.11 -11.43 16.98
CA LEU A 258 21.28 -10.37 15.98
C LEU A 258 22.54 -10.63 15.12
N PRO A 259 22.59 -10.10 13.88
CA PRO A 259 23.78 -10.20 13.04
C PRO A 259 24.98 -9.48 13.66
N ALA A 260 26.18 -10.05 13.51
CA ALA A 260 27.44 -9.50 14.04
C ALA A 260 27.81 -8.14 13.41
N GLY A 261 28.61 -7.33 14.11
CA GLY A 261 29.04 -5.97 13.68
C GLY A 261 28.33 -4.86 14.43
N GLU A 262 28.47 -3.61 13.98
CA GLU A 262 27.81 -2.45 14.58
C GLU A 262 26.28 -2.62 14.55
N LEU A 263 25.62 -2.21 15.63
CA LEU A 263 24.18 -2.29 15.82
C LEU A 263 23.67 -0.91 16.27
N PRO A 264 22.47 -0.51 15.86
CA PRO A 264 21.85 0.71 16.37
C PRO A 264 21.57 0.57 17.87
N ALA A 265 21.45 1.72 18.55
CA ALA A 265 20.93 1.76 19.91
C ALA A 265 19.54 1.13 19.94
N HIS A 266 19.24 0.27 20.91
CA HIS A 266 17.93 -0.34 21.02
C HIS A 266 17.60 -0.74 22.45
N HIS A 267 16.31 -0.64 22.78
CA HIS A 267 15.74 -1.03 24.07
C HIS A 267 14.24 -1.26 23.92
N VAL A 268 13.59 -1.70 25.00
CA VAL A 268 12.15 -1.97 25.05
C VAL A 268 11.55 -1.15 26.18
N ILE A 269 10.41 -0.50 25.91
CA ILE A 269 9.60 0.20 26.92
C ILE A 269 8.51 -0.74 27.40
N GLY A 270 8.35 -0.83 28.74
CA GLY A 270 7.46 -1.78 29.37
C GLY A 270 8.05 -3.17 29.45
N ALA A 271 7.32 -4.09 30.08
CA ALA A 271 7.69 -5.49 30.02
C ALA A 271 7.43 -6.01 28.59
N PHE A 272 8.43 -6.71 28.02
CA PHE A 272 8.13 -7.86 27.18
C PHE A 272 7.09 -8.65 27.99
N ASN A 273 5.82 -8.70 27.53
CA ASN A 273 4.62 -9.33 28.15
C ASN A 273 3.38 -8.41 28.33
N SER A 274 3.43 -7.12 27.98
CA SER A 274 2.26 -6.20 28.04
C SER A 274 1.29 -6.28 26.84
N GLY A 275 1.36 -7.35 26.04
CA GLY A 275 0.42 -7.61 24.92
C GLY A 275 1.02 -7.59 23.52
N ALA A 276 2.30 -7.21 23.36
CA ALA A 276 2.96 -7.16 22.06
C ALA A 276 3.37 -8.52 21.49
N VAL A 277 3.72 -9.49 22.34
CA VAL A 277 4.33 -10.77 21.90
C VAL A 277 3.71 -11.99 22.60
N ASP A 278 3.39 -11.92 23.90
CA ASP A 278 2.85 -13.08 24.65
C ASP A 278 1.32 -13.24 24.55
N GLY A 279 0.57 -12.19 24.22
CA GLY A 279 -0.83 -12.36 23.77
C GLY A 279 -0.92 -13.17 22.47
N LEU A 280 0.18 -13.22 21.72
CA LEU A 280 0.37 -14.09 20.57
C LEU A 280 1.03 -15.42 20.95
N ALA A 281 1.96 -15.45 21.90
CA ALA A 281 2.68 -16.66 22.35
C ALA A 281 1.93 -17.53 23.39
N ALA A 282 0.88 -17.02 24.03
CA ALA A 282 -0.03 -17.78 24.90
C ALA A 282 -1.05 -18.64 24.11
N LEU A 283 -1.13 -18.43 22.80
CA LEU A 283 -1.76 -19.36 21.86
C LEU A 283 -0.65 -20.29 21.35
N PRO A 284 -0.93 -21.56 21.00
CA PRO A 284 0.11 -22.45 20.50
C PRO A 284 0.68 -21.89 19.19
N VAL A 285 1.74 -21.09 19.29
CA VAL A 285 2.48 -20.57 18.15
C VAL A 285 3.17 -21.78 17.57
N GLY A 286 2.66 -22.26 16.43
CA GLY A 286 3.44 -23.17 15.62
C GLY A 286 4.78 -22.49 15.34
N THR A 287 5.88 -23.18 15.63
CA THR A 287 7.20 -22.73 15.20
C THR A 287 7.16 -22.52 13.70
N SER A 288 7.44 -21.30 13.25
CA SER A 288 7.43 -20.98 11.82
C SER A 288 8.44 -21.83 11.03
N GLY A 289 9.50 -22.29 11.71
CA GLY A 289 10.61 -23.03 11.10
C GLY A 289 11.48 -22.16 10.18
N LEU A 290 11.19 -20.85 10.10
CA LEU A 290 11.92 -19.90 9.26
C LEU A 290 13.05 -19.24 10.07
N ASP A 291 14.21 -19.10 9.42
CA ASP A 291 15.32 -18.34 9.97
C ASP A 291 14.98 -16.85 10.07
N ALA A 292 15.38 -16.22 11.18
CA ALA A 292 15.03 -14.83 11.48
C ALA A 292 15.63 -13.82 10.49
N GLN A 293 16.83 -14.09 9.96
CA GLN A 293 17.41 -13.25 8.90
C GLN A 293 16.67 -13.47 7.59
N LYS A 294 16.32 -14.73 7.28
CA LYS A 294 15.55 -15.05 6.07
C LYS A 294 14.19 -14.35 6.03
N VAL A 295 13.48 -14.21 7.17
CA VAL A 295 12.23 -13.45 7.25
C VAL A 295 12.46 -11.97 6.89
N ALA A 296 13.50 -11.35 7.44
CA ALA A 296 13.86 -9.97 7.12
C ALA A 296 14.20 -9.82 5.63
N ASP A 297 15.03 -10.70 5.06
CA ASP A 297 15.44 -10.65 3.66
C ASP A 297 14.27 -10.81 2.69
N LEU A 298 13.36 -11.76 2.95
CA LEU A 298 12.18 -11.97 2.11
C LEU A 298 11.21 -10.78 2.16
N ALA A 299 11.11 -10.11 3.31
CA ALA A 299 10.22 -8.97 3.46
C ALA A 299 10.76 -7.68 2.82
N LEU A 300 12.01 -7.65 2.35
CA LEU A 300 12.63 -6.51 1.66
C LEU A 300 12.51 -6.57 0.14
N VAL A 301 12.07 -7.70 -0.43
CA VAL A 301 12.01 -7.86 -1.88
C VAL A 301 10.62 -8.31 -2.34
N ALA A 302 10.22 -7.88 -3.54
CA ALA A 302 8.93 -8.25 -4.10
C ALA A 302 8.82 -9.74 -4.47
N GLY A 303 7.59 -10.22 -4.68
CA GLY A 303 7.30 -11.58 -5.15
C GLY A 303 7.13 -12.65 -4.05
N ASN A 304 7.47 -12.33 -2.80
CA ASN A 304 7.40 -13.27 -1.68
C ASN A 304 5.98 -13.48 -1.12
N ALA A 305 5.03 -12.61 -1.44
CA ALA A 305 3.62 -12.78 -1.07
C ALA A 305 2.77 -13.45 -2.18
N SER A 306 3.40 -14.13 -3.14
CA SER A 306 2.70 -14.68 -4.31
C SER A 306 1.92 -15.97 -4.02
N LEU A 307 0.97 -16.31 -4.89
CA LEU A 307 0.21 -17.57 -4.79
C LEU A 307 1.12 -18.80 -4.82
N GLU A 308 2.19 -18.75 -5.61
CA GLU A 308 3.20 -19.80 -5.68
C GLU A 308 3.91 -19.97 -4.33
N GLN A 309 4.39 -18.88 -3.73
CA GLN A 309 5.05 -18.90 -2.42
C GLN A 309 4.09 -19.31 -1.30
N TYR A 310 2.82 -18.92 -1.40
CA TYR A 310 1.79 -19.35 -0.46
C TYR A 310 1.59 -20.87 -0.53
N THR A 311 1.43 -21.41 -1.75
CA THR A 311 1.29 -22.85 -1.97
C THR A 311 2.52 -23.63 -1.50
N ALA A 312 3.72 -23.03 -1.61
CA ALA A 312 4.97 -23.60 -1.12
C ALA A 312 5.17 -23.45 0.40
N GLY A 313 4.31 -22.72 1.11
CA GLY A 313 4.42 -22.49 2.55
C GLY A 313 5.53 -21.50 2.97
N THR A 314 6.07 -20.74 2.03
CA THR A 314 7.20 -19.81 2.22
C THR A 314 6.81 -18.35 2.07
N ALA A 315 5.51 -18.07 1.88
CA ALA A 315 5.05 -16.71 1.66
C ALA A 315 5.30 -15.81 2.87
N ILE A 316 5.90 -14.67 2.61
CA ILE A 316 6.15 -13.59 3.56
C ILE A 316 5.77 -12.28 2.89
N ASP A 317 4.97 -11.49 3.58
CA ASP A 317 4.56 -10.16 3.11
C ASP A 317 5.64 -9.10 3.42
N ALA A 318 5.47 -7.87 2.91
CA ALA A 318 6.39 -6.77 3.16
C ALA A 318 6.57 -6.43 4.65
N GLY A 319 5.56 -6.74 5.46
CA GLY A 319 5.57 -6.65 6.90
C GLY A 319 6.29 -7.81 7.60
N GLY A 320 6.80 -8.82 6.90
CA GLY A 320 7.34 -10.03 7.52
C GLY A 320 6.26 -10.96 8.07
N LEU A 321 4.99 -10.78 7.67
CA LEU A 321 3.87 -11.57 8.15
C LEU A 321 3.64 -12.79 7.28
N LEU A 322 3.25 -13.88 7.93
CA LEU A 322 2.71 -15.06 7.27
C LEU A 322 1.28 -14.78 6.78
N PRO A 323 0.82 -15.45 5.70
CA PRO A 323 -0.53 -15.31 5.17
C PRO A 323 -1.62 -15.52 6.22
N ASP A 324 -2.43 -14.48 6.41
CA ASP A 324 -3.58 -14.47 7.30
C ASP A 324 -4.83 -14.97 6.57
N VAL A 325 -5.09 -16.28 6.64
CA VAL A 325 -6.09 -17.01 5.84
C VAL A 325 -7.54 -16.90 6.36
N VAL A 326 -7.86 -15.81 7.07
CA VAL A 326 -9.23 -15.52 7.49
C VAL A 326 -10.13 -15.23 6.29
N GLU A 327 -11.40 -15.65 6.36
CA GLU A 327 -12.41 -15.39 5.32
C GLU A 327 -12.93 -13.95 5.36
N SER A 328 -12.79 -13.26 6.51
CA SER A 328 -13.27 -11.90 6.74
C SER A 328 -12.37 -11.17 7.73
N ASN A 329 -12.25 -9.86 7.56
CA ASN A 329 -11.53 -8.97 8.47
C ASN A 329 -12.17 -7.58 8.47
N THR A 330 -11.71 -6.69 9.35
CA THR A 330 -12.31 -5.36 9.53
C THR A 330 -12.23 -4.44 8.32
N TRP A 331 -11.46 -4.77 7.29
CA TRP A 331 -11.49 -4.02 6.03
C TRP A 331 -12.85 -4.11 5.33
N VAL A 332 -13.50 -5.29 5.38
CA VAL A 332 -14.78 -5.54 4.71
C VAL A 332 -15.98 -5.56 5.66
N GLN A 333 -15.74 -5.66 6.98
CA GLN A 333 -16.79 -5.78 7.99
C GLN A 333 -17.56 -4.49 8.25
N THR A 334 -18.84 -4.64 8.60
CA THR A 334 -19.75 -3.56 9.01
C THR A 334 -19.73 -3.34 10.53
N ILE A 335 -20.47 -2.32 10.99
CA ILE A 335 -20.41 -1.81 12.37
C ILE A 335 -20.70 -2.85 13.46
N ASP A 336 -21.60 -3.81 13.19
CA ASP A 336 -22.01 -4.88 14.09
C ASP A 336 -21.02 -6.05 14.14
N GLN A 337 -20.08 -6.11 13.19
CA GLN A 337 -19.13 -7.20 13.02
C GLN A 337 -17.77 -6.92 13.65
N ILE A 338 -17.49 -5.66 14.03
CA ILE A 338 -16.21 -5.28 14.63
C ILE A 338 -16.20 -5.63 16.12
N SER A 339 -15.19 -6.40 16.54
CA SER A 339 -15.03 -6.73 17.95
C SER A 339 -14.69 -5.48 18.79
N PRO A 340 -15.20 -5.36 20.03
CA PRO A 340 -14.82 -4.27 20.92
C PRO A 340 -13.31 -4.17 21.16
N VAL A 341 -12.60 -5.30 21.16
CA VAL A 341 -11.15 -5.32 21.35
C VAL A 341 -10.46 -4.66 20.16
N GLU A 342 -10.76 -5.06 18.94
CA GLU A 342 -10.15 -4.45 17.75
C GLU A 342 -10.53 -2.97 17.58
N LEU A 343 -11.75 -2.58 17.92
CA LEU A 343 -12.15 -1.18 17.99
C LEU A 343 -11.22 -0.38 18.91
N LEU A 344 -10.98 -0.87 20.13
CA LEU A 344 -10.11 -0.22 21.11
C LEU A 344 -8.67 -0.18 20.63
N GLU A 345 -8.12 -1.29 20.13
CA GLU A 345 -6.75 -1.33 19.60
C GLU A 345 -6.55 -0.34 18.45
N THR A 346 -7.54 -0.25 17.55
CA THR A 346 -7.53 0.72 16.44
C THR A 346 -7.51 2.15 16.95
N GLN A 347 -8.35 2.50 17.94
CA GLN A 347 -8.35 3.84 18.52
C GLN A 347 -7.06 4.16 19.27
N LEU A 348 -6.56 3.21 20.07
CA LEU A 348 -5.36 3.39 20.88
C LEU A 348 -4.14 3.65 20.01
N CYS A 349 -3.94 2.82 18.98
CA CYS A 349 -2.82 2.93 18.06
C CYS A 349 -2.95 4.14 17.13
N ASN A 350 -4.12 4.34 16.50
CA ASN A 350 -4.26 5.31 15.41
C ASN A 350 -4.55 6.73 15.89
N TYR A 351 -5.03 6.92 17.13
CA TYR A 351 -5.45 8.22 17.64
C TYR A 351 -4.89 8.53 19.02
N THR A 352 -5.14 7.68 20.02
CA THR A 352 -4.80 7.99 21.42
C THR A 352 -3.29 8.16 21.61
N SER A 353 -2.48 7.23 21.11
CA SER A 353 -1.03 7.30 21.21
C SER A 353 -0.44 8.50 20.45
N PRO A 354 -0.79 8.76 19.17
CA PRO A 354 -0.42 10.01 18.49
C PRO A 354 -0.79 11.27 19.27
N PHE A 355 -1.99 11.34 19.85
CA PHE A 355 -2.44 12.48 20.64
C PHE A 355 -1.56 12.69 21.89
N ILE A 356 -1.25 11.61 22.62
CA ILE A 356 -0.34 11.64 23.77
C ILE A 356 1.04 12.16 23.36
N LEU A 357 1.61 11.61 22.28
CA LEU A 357 2.93 11.99 21.79
C LEU A 357 2.97 13.47 21.39
N ILE A 358 2.00 13.95 20.62
CA ILE A 358 1.91 15.36 20.23
C ILE A 358 1.85 16.27 21.46
N SER A 359 0.98 15.95 22.41
CA SER A 359 0.77 16.75 23.62
C SER A 359 2.03 16.81 24.48
N ALA A 360 2.64 15.65 24.76
CA ALA A 360 3.78 15.54 25.66
C ALA A 360 5.08 16.06 25.04
N LEU A 361 5.27 15.93 23.72
CA LEU A 361 6.49 16.34 23.02
C LEU A 361 6.48 17.80 22.56
N ARG A 362 5.32 18.48 22.58
CA ARG A 362 5.19 19.88 22.15
C ARG A 362 6.28 20.81 22.73
N PRO A 363 6.60 20.79 24.04
CA PRO A 363 7.66 21.65 24.58
C PRO A 363 9.04 21.39 23.96
N ALA A 364 9.42 20.12 23.79
CA ALA A 364 10.69 19.74 23.16
C ALA A 364 10.73 20.13 21.67
N MET A 365 9.58 20.11 21.00
CA MET A 365 9.46 20.55 19.61
C MET A 365 9.52 22.07 19.46
N ALA A 366 8.90 22.83 20.37
CA ALA A 366 9.00 24.28 20.41
C ALA A 366 10.46 24.74 20.61
N GLU A 367 11.18 24.05 21.50
CA GLU A 367 12.62 24.29 21.69
C GLU A 367 13.43 23.98 20.42
N ALA A 368 13.10 22.90 19.71
CA ALA A 368 13.76 22.56 18.45
C ALA A 368 13.51 23.63 17.38
N ALA A 369 12.25 24.04 17.19
CA ALA A 369 11.88 25.07 16.23
C ALA A 369 12.60 26.40 16.50
N ALA A 370 12.75 26.79 17.77
CA ALA A 370 13.47 27.99 18.16
C ALA A 370 14.99 27.96 17.86
N LYS A 371 15.59 26.76 17.79
CA LYS A 371 17.03 26.56 17.53
C LYS A 371 17.35 26.23 16.08
N ALA A 372 16.41 25.62 15.35
CA ALA A 372 16.61 25.17 13.99
C ALA A 372 16.86 26.36 13.05
N ALA A 373 17.75 26.18 12.07
CA ALA A 373 17.98 27.18 11.03
C ALA A 373 16.72 27.48 10.19
N SER A 374 15.86 26.47 10.01
CA SER A 374 14.55 26.62 9.37
C SER A 374 13.54 27.36 10.25
N GLY A 375 13.79 27.52 11.56
CA GLY A 375 12.87 28.13 12.51
C GLY A 375 11.59 27.32 12.75
N ARG A 376 11.63 26.00 12.48
CA ARG A 376 10.44 25.13 12.37
C ARG A 376 10.69 23.75 12.97
N ALA A 377 9.61 23.16 13.49
CA ALA A 377 9.51 21.73 13.79
C ALA A 377 8.25 21.15 13.12
N TYR A 378 8.18 19.83 12.94
CA TYR A 378 7.19 19.19 12.09
C TYR A 378 6.45 18.07 12.80
N VAL A 379 5.11 18.12 12.77
CA VAL A 379 4.26 16.98 13.12
C VAL A 379 3.58 16.48 11.85
N VAL A 380 3.82 15.23 11.48
CA VAL A 380 3.14 14.58 10.35
C VAL A 380 2.29 13.43 10.87
N ASN A 381 0.97 13.58 10.73
CA ASN A 381 0.00 12.55 11.08
C ASN A 381 -0.35 11.75 9.83
N VAL A 382 0.06 10.48 9.76
CA VAL A 382 -0.30 9.62 8.63
C VAL A 382 -1.78 9.27 8.71
N SER A 383 -2.53 9.83 7.77
CA SER A 383 -3.96 9.65 7.62
C SER A 383 -4.25 8.98 6.28
N ALA A 384 -5.51 8.99 5.86
CA ALA A 384 -5.93 8.45 4.57
C ALA A 384 -7.31 8.99 4.18
N MET A 385 -7.73 8.70 2.94
CA MET A 385 -9.08 9.01 2.43
C MET A 385 -10.24 8.40 3.26
N GLU A 386 -9.95 7.43 4.13
CA GLU A 386 -10.84 6.83 5.14
C GLU A 386 -11.29 7.86 6.18
N GLY A 387 -10.41 8.81 6.54
CA GLY A 387 -10.69 9.86 7.53
C GLY A 387 -11.39 11.09 6.97
N VAL A 388 -11.64 11.14 5.65
CA VAL A 388 -12.25 12.30 4.98
C VAL A 388 -13.78 12.24 5.10
N PHE A 389 -14.39 13.32 5.59
CA PHE A 389 -15.85 13.43 5.74
C PHE A 389 -16.55 13.72 4.42
N SER A 390 -16.01 14.64 3.63
CA SER A 390 -16.64 15.17 2.40
C SER A 390 -16.47 14.27 1.16
N ARG A 391 -16.29 12.96 1.35
CA ARG A 391 -16.07 12.00 0.27
C ARG A 391 -17.39 11.63 -0.42
N GLY A 392 -17.46 11.81 -1.74
CA GLY A 392 -18.70 11.53 -2.51
C GLY A 392 -19.20 10.08 -2.47
N TYR A 393 -18.32 9.10 -2.19
CA TYR A 393 -18.70 7.72 -1.92
C TYR A 393 -17.93 7.19 -0.70
N LYS A 394 -18.65 6.61 0.27
CA LYS A 394 -18.11 5.90 1.42
C LYS A 394 -18.86 4.58 1.59
N GLY A 395 -18.13 3.47 1.58
CA GLY A 395 -18.71 2.14 1.83
C GLY A 395 -19.03 1.93 3.32
N ALA A 396 -19.76 0.86 3.62
CA ALA A 396 -20.10 0.49 5.00
C ALA A 396 -18.96 -0.25 5.75
N GLY A 397 -17.93 -0.69 5.01
CA GLY A 397 -16.78 -1.39 5.56
C GLY A 397 -15.87 -0.50 6.39
N HIS A 398 -15.15 -1.10 7.34
CA HIS A 398 -14.05 -0.46 8.05
C HIS A 398 -14.39 0.79 8.92
N PRO A 399 -15.57 0.88 9.58
CA PRO A 399 -15.97 2.10 10.29
C PRO A 399 -15.07 2.47 11.48
N ASN A 400 -14.42 1.52 12.16
CA ASN A 400 -13.49 1.78 13.28
C ASN A 400 -12.28 2.60 12.84
N THR A 401 -11.60 2.19 11.76
CA THR A 401 -10.43 2.93 11.25
C THR A 401 -10.84 4.22 10.56
N ASN A 402 -11.96 4.23 9.82
CA ASN A 402 -12.54 5.46 9.28
C ASN A 402 -12.71 6.52 10.39
N ALA A 403 -13.28 6.13 11.53
CA ALA A 403 -13.47 7.01 12.67
C ALA A 403 -12.14 7.46 13.30
N ALA A 404 -11.18 6.55 13.47
CA ALA A 404 -9.89 6.89 14.06
C ALA A 404 -9.05 7.83 13.16
N LYS A 405 -9.06 7.62 11.85
CA LYS A 405 -8.41 8.50 10.87
C LYS A 405 -9.08 9.88 10.82
N ALA A 406 -10.40 9.92 10.90
CA ALA A 406 -11.16 11.18 11.02
C ALA A 406 -10.83 11.94 12.31
N ALA A 407 -10.66 11.23 13.44
CA ALA A 407 -10.25 11.84 14.70
C ALA A 407 -8.85 12.48 14.57
N MET A 408 -7.88 11.81 13.95
CA MET A 408 -6.55 12.39 13.70
C MET A 408 -6.56 13.59 12.75
N ASN A 409 -7.38 13.53 11.70
CA ASN A 409 -7.61 14.69 10.83
C ASN A 409 -8.15 15.87 11.64
N MET A 410 -9.08 15.62 12.56
CA MET A 410 -9.64 16.66 13.42
C MET A 410 -8.61 17.25 14.39
N VAL A 411 -7.71 16.43 14.96
CA VAL A 411 -6.59 16.93 15.79
C VAL A 411 -5.74 17.92 14.99
N THR A 412 -5.34 17.55 13.77
CA THR A 412 -4.57 18.44 12.90
C THR A 412 -5.33 19.73 12.60
N ARG A 413 -6.60 19.62 12.20
CA ARG A 413 -7.43 20.77 11.86
C ARG A 413 -7.65 21.72 13.05
N THR A 414 -7.68 21.19 14.26
CA THR A 414 -7.96 21.96 15.49
C THR A 414 -6.71 22.65 16.04
N SER A 415 -5.60 21.91 16.14
CA SER A 415 -4.43 22.35 16.90
C SER A 415 -3.31 22.96 16.04
N ALA A 416 -3.30 22.72 14.72
CA ALA A 416 -2.15 23.15 13.91
C ALA A 416 -1.96 24.68 13.88
N GLN A 417 -3.04 25.46 13.84
CA GLN A 417 -2.95 26.93 13.78
C GLN A 417 -2.27 27.48 15.05
N GLU A 418 -2.75 27.08 16.23
CA GLU A 418 -2.22 27.60 17.48
C GLU A 418 -0.79 27.12 17.75
N MET A 419 -0.46 25.88 17.39
CA MET A 419 0.91 25.36 17.50
C MET A 419 1.89 26.07 16.54
N PHE A 420 1.44 26.47 15.35
CA PHE A 420 2.28 27.26 14.45
C PHE A 420 2.49 28.70 14.95
N GLU A 421 1.43 29.34 15.43
CA GLU A 421 1.49 30.72 15.91
C GLU A 421 2.35 30.86 17.17
N ALA A 422 2.20 29.93 18.12
CA ALA A 422 2.92 29.95 19.39
C ALA A 422 4.35 29.39 19.28
N ASP A 423 4.51 28.26 18.59
CA ASP A 423 5.72 27.43 18.72
C ASP A 423 6.44 27.16 17.39
N LYS A 424 5.92 27.65 16.26
CA LYS A 424 6.42 27.34 14.90
C LYS A 424 6.47 25.84 14.59
N ILE A 425 5.49 25.09 15.13
CA ILE A 425 5.32 23.68 14.82
C ILE A 425 4.30 23.52 13.69
N LEU A 426 4.74 22.97 12.56
CA LEU A 426 3.92 22.72 11.38
C LEU A 426 3.28 21.33 11.50
N MET A 427 1.98 21.28 11.80
CA MET A 427 1.23 20.03 11.90
C MET A 427 0.39 19.77 10.64
N THR A 428 0.58 18.60 10.02
CA THR A 428 -0.15 18.16 8.82
C THR A 428 -0.77 16.77 9.02
N SER A 429 -1.85 16.49 8.28
CA SER A 429 -2.36 15.14 8.07
C SER A 429 -2.06 14.74 6.63
N VAL A 430 -1.59 13.52 6.39
CA VAL A 430 -1.13 13.12 5.05
C VAL A 430 -1.74 11.80 4.61
N ASP A 431 -2.38 11.80 3.44
CA ASP A 431 -2.78 10.59 2.71
C ASP A 431 -1.57 9.99 1.99
N THR A 432 -1.29 8.71 2.27
CA THR A 432 -0.20 7.96 1.61
C THR A 432 -0.54 7.55 0.18
N GLY A 433 -1.79 7.74 -0.24
CA GLY A 433 -2.33 7.15 -1.46
C GLY A 433 -2.56 5.64 -1.31
N TRP A 434 -3.07 5.02 -2.38
CA TRP A 434 -3.46 3.62 -2.38
C TRP A 434 -2.27 2.75 -2.75
N ILE A 435 -1.65 2.20 -1.70
CA ILE A 435 -0.44 1.37 -1.80
C ILE A 435 -0.68 -0.10 -1.43
N THR A 436 -1.68 -0.39 -0.58
CA THR A 436 -1.95 -1.73 -0.02
C THR A 436 -3.36 -2.23 -0.32
N ASP A 437 -3.54 -3.55 -0.30
CA ASP A 437 -4.86 -4.19 -0.23
C ASP A 437 -4.95 -5.07 1.03
N GLU A 438 -5.68 -4.58 2.04
CA GLU A 438 -5.83 -5.26 3.34
C GLU A 438 -7.06 -6.19 3.40
N ARG A 439 -7.68 -6.49 2.25
CA ARG A 439 -8.76 -7.48 2.16
C ARG A 439 -8.31 -8.87 2.67
N PRO A 440 -9.28 -9.75 3.00
CA PRO A 440 -9.01 -11.15 3.29
C PRO A 440 -8.10 -11.79 2.24
N HIS A 441 -7.22 -12.70 2.67
CA HIS A 441 -6.12 -13.20 1.84
C HIS A 441 -6.58 -13.76 0.48
N PHE A 442 -7.62 -14.59 0.48
CA PHE A 442 -8.14 -15.19 -0.76
C PHE A 442 -8.83 -14.17 -1.68
N ASP A 443 -9.43 -13.12 -1.12
CA ASP A 443 -9.97 -12.01 -1.92
C ASP A 443 -8.85 -11.23 -2.61
N LYS A 444 -7.75 -10.97 -1.89
CA LYS A 444 -6.56 -10.33 -2.46
C LYS A 444 -6.02 -11.14 -3.64
N LEU A 445 -5.87 -12.45 -3.47
CA LEU A 445 -5.39 -13.36 -4.52
C LEU A 445 -6.31 -13.37 -5.75
N ARG A 446 -7.63 -13.49 -5.55
CA ARG A 446 -8.62 -13.46 -6.64
C ARG A 446 -8.59 -12.14 -7.41
N LEU A 447 -8.39 -11.01 -6.73
CA LEU A 447 -8.29 -9.70 -7.37
C LEU A 447 -6.98 -9.54 -8.14
N ALA A 448 -5.86 -10.02 -7.58
CA ALA A 448 -4.58 -10.04 -8.28
C ALA A 448 -4.64 -10.91 -9.55
N GLU A 449 -5.29 -12.09 -9.49
CA GLU A 449 -5.52 -12.94 -10.67
C GLU A 449 -6.36 -12.23 -11.76
N ALA A 450 -7.32 -11.41 -11.33
CA ALA A 450 -8.12 -10.53 -12.19
C ALA A 450 -7.36 -9.28 -12.70
N GLY A 451 -6.08 -9.11 -12.33
CA GLY A 451 -5.19 -8.04 -12.77
C GLY A 451 -5.27 -6.75 -11.95
N PHE A 452 -5.75 -6.82 -10.70
CA PHE A 452 -5.73 -5.68 -9.79
C PHE A 452 -4.38 -5.55 -9.09
N HIS A 453 -3.81 -4.34 -9.15
CA HIS A 453 -2.63 -3.93 -8.39
C HIS A 453 -2.86 -2.54 -7.80
N ALA A 454 -2.30 -2.28 -6.61
CA ALA A 454 -2.38 -0.96 -6.01
C ALA A 454 -1.69 0.09 -6.90
N PRO A 455 -2.28 1.29 -7.12
CA PRO A 455 -1.74 2.29 -8.04
C PRO A 455 -0.32 2.79 -7.74
N LEU A 456 0.05 2.79 -6.46
CA LEU A 456 1.30 3.34 -5.92
C LEU A 456 2.02 2.28 -5.12
N ASP A 457 3.28 2.52 -4.78
CA ASP A 457 4.09 1.66 -3.91
C ASP A 457 4.53 2.33 -2.60
N LEU A 458 5.31 1.61 -1.81
CA LEU A 458 5.77 2.11 -0.51
C LEU A 458 6.69 3.33 -0.58
N VAL A 459 7.49 3.45 -1.64
CA VAL A 459 8.36 4.61 -1.84
C VAL A 459 7.51 5.84 -2.12
N ASP A 460 6.43 5.68 -2.90
CA ASP A 460 5.45 6.75 -3.16
C ASP A 460 4.71 7.17 -1.88
N GLY A 461 4.31 6.19 -1.05
CA GLY A 461 3.68 6.42 0.24
C GLY A 461 4.61 7.18 1.20
N ALA A 462 5.87 6.75 1.30
CA ALA A 462 6.89 7.42 2.11
C ALA A 462 7.19 8.84 1.59
N ALA A 463 7.29 9.02 0.28
CA ALA A 463 7.51 10.34 -0.32
C ALA A 463 6.39 11.33 0.04
N ARG A 464 5.13 10.89 0.10
CA ARG A 464 4.00 11.74 0.51
C ARG A 464 4.10 12.16 1.96
N VAL A 465 4.38 11.23 2.86
CA VAL A 465 4.52 11.52 4.30
C VAL A 465 5.73 12.41 4.58
N TYR A 466 6.80 12.27 3.79
CA TYR A 466 8.00 13.07 3.93
C TYR A 466 7.91 14.48 3.32
N ASP A 467 7.05 14.68 2.30
CA ASP A 467 6.93 15.95 1.54
C ASP A 467 6.71 17.20 2.43
N PRO A 468 5.86 17.19 3.49
CA PRO A 468 5.70 18.35 4.35
C PRO A 468 7.00 18.79 5.05
N VAL A 469 7.84 17.83 5.47
CA VAL A 469 9.13 18.13 6.10
C VAL A 469 10.06 18.79 5.08
N VAL A 470 10.15 18.24 3.88
CA VAL A 470 11.02 18.78 2.83
C VAL A 470 10.60 20.19 2.41
N ARG A 471 9.30 20.42 2.21
CA ARG A 471 8.77 21.75 1.86
C ARG A 471 8.95 22.74 3.00
N GLY A 472 8.79 22.29 4.24
CA GLY A 472 9.07 23.08 5.44
C GLY A 472 10.52 23.52 5.54
N GLU A 473 11.47 22.62 5.30
CA GLU A 473 12.90 22.95 5.25
C GLU A 473 13.25 23.87 4.07
N ALA A 474 12.48 23.80 2.97
CA ALA A 474 12.56 24.75 1.86
C ALA A 474 11.86 26.11 2.13
N GLY A 475 11.29 26.30 3.33
CA GLY A 475 10.71 27.56 3.77
C GLY A 475 9.20 27.71 3.58
N GLU A 476 8.48 26.65 3.21
CA GLU A 476 7.03 26.69 3.06
C GLU A 476 6.29 26.34 4.36
N ASP A 477 5.42 27.24 4.81
CA ASP A 477 4.60 27.04 6.02
C ASP A 477 3.35 26.21 5.72
N LEU A 478 3.54 24.89 5.64
CA LEU A 478 2.46 23.92 5.42
C LEU A 478 1.94 23.35 6.74
N TYR A 479 0.79 23.83 7.22
CA TYR A 479 0.18 23.37 8.46
C TYR A 479 -1.36 23.48 8.40
N GLY A 480 -2.06 22.71 9.24
CA GLY A 480 -3.53 22.77 9.32
C GLY A 480 -4.23 22.30 8.05
N VAL A 481 -3.59 21.38 7.31
CA VAL A 481 -4.10 20.82 6.05
C VAL A 481 -4.09 19.30 6.05
N PHE A 482 -5.04 18.72 5.31
CA PHE A 482 -4.98 17.33 4.87
C PHE A 482 -4.31 17.29 3.49
N MET A 483 -3.13 16.69 3.42
CA MET A 483 -2.35 16.56 2.19
C MET A 483 -2.78 15.32 1.42
N LYS A 484 -3.14 15.51 0.16
CA LYS A 484 -3.47 14.44 -0.78
C LYS A 484 -2.80 14.71 -2.12
N ASP A 485 -2.07 13.73 -2.65
CA ASP A 485 -1.34 13.86 -3.91
C ASP A 485 -0.43 15.12 -3.96
N TYR A 486 0.29 15.40 -2.88
CA TYR A 486 1.21 16.55 -2.71
C TYR A 486 0.55 17.94 -2.68
N ALA A 487 -0.78 18.00 -2.55
CA ALA A 487 -1.53 19.26 -2.43
C ALA A 487 -2.52 19.23 -1.25
N PRO A 488 -2.91 20.39 -0.69
CA PRO A 488 -4.03 20.47 0.25
C PRO A 488 -5.31 19.91 -0.39
N GLY A 489 -5.94 18.95 0.29
CA GLY A 489 -7.20 18.34 -0.06
C GLY A 489 -8.33 18.73 0.90
N ASN A 490 -9.53 18.19 0.64
CA ASN A 490 -10.68 18.40 1.49
C ASN A 490 -10.62 17.52 2.75
N TRP A 491 -11.17 18.05 3.85
CA TRP A 491 -11.37 17.34 5.12
C TRP A 491 -12.49 16.31 5.09
#